data_AF-A0A815U7Q3-F1
#
_entry.id   AF-A0A815U7Q3-F1
#
_cell.length_a   1.000
_cell.length_b   1.000
_cell.length_c   1.000
_cell.angle_alpha   90.00
_cell.angle_beta   90.00
_cell.angle_gamma   90.00
#
_symmetry.space_group_name_H-M   'P 1'
#
loop_
_entity.id
_entity.type
_entity.pdbx_description
1 polymer ?
#
loop_
_entity_poly.entity_id
_entity_poly.type
_entity_poly.pdbx_seq_one_letter_code
_entity_poly.pdbx_strand_id
1 'polypeptide(L)'
;MLGVKSSLCTNESTFLYNNQFIYSPNQAYAAGINNNYFGVYNVSVSGSVGSALWTASQSSAPSGDYLSPQTDRNLVVYNSGGGAIWASNTQNSGAGSPFCLTMENNGNLVWYDNSFTTVWQTNTVQGR
;
A
#
# COMPACT_ATOMS: atom_id res chain seq x y z
N MET A 1 -10.08 19.03 -8.57
CA MET A 1 -9.01 18.28 -7.87
C MET A 1 -9.55 16.86 -7.72
N LEU A 2 -9.02 15.90 -8.47
CA LEU A 2 -9.47 14.50 -8.40
C LEU A 2 -9.33 14.03 -6.95
N GLY A 3 -10.41 13.47 -6.37
CA GLY A 3 -10.45 13.04 -4.99
C GLY A 3 -9.33 12.04 -4.72
N VAL A 4 -8.32 12.45 -3.97
CA VAL A 4 -7.16 11.61 -3.69
C VAL A 4 -7.58 10.59 -2.65
N LYS A 5 -7.53 9.31 -3.02
CA LYS A 5 -7.93 8.21 -2.16
C LYS A 5 -6.84 7.94 -1.12
N SER A 6 -7.20 7.88 0.16
CA SER A 6 -6.26 7.58 1.24
C SER A 6 -6.16 6.11 1.59
N SER A 7 -7.06 5.28 1.04
CA SER A 7 -7.12 3.85 1.32
C SER A 7 -7.49 3.00 0.10
N LEU A 8 -7.17 1.71 0.18
CA LEU A 8 -7.51 0.69 -0.80
C LEU A 8 -8.12 -0.51 -0.07
N CYS A 9 -9.36 -0.87 -0.36
CA CYS A 9 -10.13 -1.85 0.41
C CYS A 9 -10.56 -3.08 -0.40
N THR A 10 -10.77 -4.22 0.27
CA THR A 10 -11.13 -5.51 -0.37
C THR A 10 -12.52 -5.55 -1.02
N ASN A 11 -13.41 -4.62 -0.65
CA ASN A 11 -14.74 -4.49 -1.26
C ASN A 11 -14.75 -3.58 -2.49
N GLU A 12 -13.58 -3.08 -2.90
CA GLU A 12 -13.43 -2.25 -4.08
C GLU A 12 -12.79 -3.08 -5.19
N SER A 13 -13.34 -3.02 -6.41
CA SER A 13 -12.72 -3.64 -7.59
C SER A 13 -11.56 -2.79 -8.11
N THR A 14 -10.67 -2.34 -7.23
CA THR A 14 -9.56 -1.45 -7.53
C THR A 14 -8.25 -2.12 -7.17
N PHE A 15 -7.29 -2.04 -8.09
CA PHE A 15 -5.89 -2.38 -7.87
C PHE A 15 -5.06 -1.08 -7.95
N LEU A 16 -3.86 -1.08 -7.35
CA LEU A 16 -2.88 -0.04 -7.64
C LEU A 16 -1.90 -0.58 -8.66
N TYR A 17 -1.90 -0.01 -9.86
CA TYR A 17 -0.91 -0.28 -10.89
C TYR A 17 0.34 0.59 -10.69
N ASN A 18 1.38 0.33 -11.48
CA ASN A 18 2.57 1.19 -11.51
C ASN A 18 2.20 2.68 -11.72
N ASN A 19 2.85 3.56 -10.96
CA ASN A 19 2.59 5.00 -10.84
C ASN A 19 1.23 5.39 -10.27
N GLN A 20 0.53 4.48 -9.60
CA GLN A 20 -0.68 4.78 -8.85
C GLN A 20 -0.43 4.67 -7.35
N PHE A 21 -1.02 5.62 -6.61
CA PHE A 21 -0.78 5.79 -5.19
C PHE A 21 -2.07 6.10 -4.43
N ILE A 22 -2.11 5.66 -3.18
CA ILE A 22 -2.94 6.26 -2.14
C ILE A 22 -2.09 7.28 -1.38
N TYR A 23 -2.68 8.40 -0.97
CA TYR A 23 -1.96 9.47 -0.28
C TYR A 23 -2.47 9.63 1.14
N SER A 24 -1.57 9.98 2.06
CA SER A 24 -1.98 10.36 3.41
C SER A 24 -2.87 11.62 3.35
N PRO A 25 -3.85 11.77 4.26
CA PRO A 25 -4.70 12.97 4.30
C PRO A 25 -3.94 14.31 4.36
N ASN A 26 -2.77 14.34 5.01
CA ASN A 26 -1.88 15.50 5.07
C ASN A 26 -1.00 15.68 3.83
N GLN A 27 -1.13 14.81 2.83
CA GLN A 27 -0.41 14.82 1.55
C GLN A 27 1.12 14.79 1.68
N ALA A 28 1.65 14.39 2.83
CA ALA A 28 3.08 14.28 3.07
C ALA A 28 3.66 12.92 2.66
N TYR A 29 2.80 11.90 2.52
CA TYR A 29 3.19 10.53 2.23
C TYR A 29 2.29 9.90 1.19
N ALA A 30 2.84 8.95 0.45
CA ALA A 30 2.12 8.14 -0.52
C ALA A 30 2.54 6.68 -0.38
N ALA A 31 1.60 5.77 -0.61
CA ALA A 31 1.87 4.36 -0.77
C ALA A 31 1.34 3.86 -2.11
N GLY A 32 2.12 3.03 -2.80
CA GLY A 32 1.77 2.58 -4.13
C GLY A 32 2.93 1.89 -4.83
N ILE A 33 2.77 1.64 -6.13
CA ILE A 33 3.83 1.06 -6.96
C ILE A 33 4.55 2.20 -7.69
N ASN A 34 5.83 2.38 -7.42
CA ASN A 34 6.68 3.35 -8.11
C ASN A 34 7.89 2.64 -8.71
N ASN A 35 8.18 2.86 -9.99
CA ASN A 35 9.24 2.16 -10.71
C ASN A 35 9.20 0.65 -10.50
N ASN A 36 7.99 0.07 -10.48
CA ASN A 36 7.70 -1.34 -10.24
C ASN A 36 7.98 -1.85 -8.80
N TYR A 37 8.21 -0.97 -7.84
CA TYR A 37 8.34 -1.33 -6.43
C TYR A 37 7.10 -0.89 -5.66
N PHE A 38 6.44 -1.80 -4.96
CA PHE A 38 5.47 -1.41 -3.94
C PHE A 38 6.22 -0.81 -2.73
N GLY A 39 5.81 0.36 -2.28
CA GLY A 39 6.49 1.05 -1.20
C GLY A 39 5.71 2.21 -0.59
N VAL A 40 6.35 2.83 0.39
CA VAL A 40 5.95 4.08 1.04
C VAL A 40 6.95 5.15 0.66
N TYR A 41 6.47 6.33 0.30
CA TYR A 41 7.27 7.42 -0.25
C TYR A 41 6.95 8.73 0.46
N ASN A 42 7.96 9.59 0.58
CA ASN A 42 7.73 11.00 0.90
C ASN A 42 7.07 11.70 -0.29
N VAL A 43 6.23 12.69 0.00
CA VAL A 43 5.65 13.58 -1.02
C VAL A 43 6.15 14.99 -0.75
N SER A 44 6.72 15.62 -1.79
CA SER A 44 7.20 17.00 -1.69
C SER A 44 6.04 17.99 -1.55
N VAL A 45 6.34 19.22 -1.13
CA VAL A 45 5.36 20.32 -1.09
C VAL A 45 4.73 20.62 -2.46
N SER A 46 5.38 20.24 -3.56
CA SER A 46 4.86 20.36 -4.93
C SER A 46 3.97 19.17 -5.35
N GLY A 47 3.73 18.21 -4.45
CA GLY A 47 2.94 17.00 -4.71
C GLY A 47 3.70 15.88 -5.43
N SER A 48 5.03 16.01 -5.59
CA SER A 48 5.84 15.00 -6.27
C SER A 48 6.16 13.84 -5.32
N VAL A 49 5.92 12.61 -5.75
CA VAL A 49 6.36 11.40 -5.04
C VAL A 49 7.88 11.32 -5.12
N GLY A 50 8.53 11.32 -3.96
CA GLY A 50 9.98 11.41 -3.79
C GLY A 50 10.62 10.08 -3.39
N SER A 51 11.62 10.16 -2.50
CA SER A 51 12.36 8.99 -2.03
C SER A 51 11.45 8.01 -1.26
N ALA A 52 11.75 6.72 -1.43
CA ALA A 52 11.11 5.67 -0.66
C ALA A 52 11.58 5.71 0.80
N LEU A 53 10.63 5.63 1.73
CA LEU A 53 10.86 5.32 3.14
C LEU A 53 11.02 3.81 3.33
N TRP A 54 10.28 3.03 2.53
CA TRP A 54 10.29 1.58 2.55
C TRP A 54 9.84 1.03 1.20
N THR A 55 10.34 -0.14 0.84
CA THR A 55 9.85 -0.91 -0.31
C THR A 55 9.72 -2.38 0.08
N ALA A 56 8.79 -3.07 -0.55
CA ALA A 56 8.51 -4.49 -0.31
C ALA A 56 9.60 -5.44 -0.84
N SER A 57 10.61 -4.95 -1.57
CA SER A 57 11.60 -5.79 -2.25
C SER A 57 12.83 -6.11 -1.40
N GLN A 58 13.15 -7.41 -1.30
CA GLN A 58 14.42 -7.93 -0.79
C GLN A 58 15.32 -8.55 -1.88
N SER A 59 14.98 -8.42 -3.17
CA SER A 59 15.75 -9.01 -4.28
C SER A 59 15.97 -8.03 -5.44
N SER A 60 16.94 -8.35 -6.29
CA SER A 60 17.39 -7.55 -7.44
C SER A 60 16.43 -7.55 -8.65
N ALA A 61 15.27 -8.21 -8.57
CA ALA A 61 14.31 -8.25 -9.68
C ALA A 61 12.84 -8.55 -9.28
N PRO A 62 12.12 -7.66 -8.59
CA PRO A 62 10.66 -7.67 -8.62
C PRO A 62 10.15 -6.48 -9.44
N SER A 63 9.61 -6.75 -10.64
CA SER A 63 8.82 -5.77 -11.39
C SER A 63 7.34 -5.93 -11.01
N GLY A 64 6.95 -5.35 -9.87
CA GLY A 64 5.53 -5.28 -9.49
C GLY A 64 4.75 -4.48 -10.51
N ASP A 65 3.69 -5.08 -11.04
CA ASP A 65 2.79 -4.45 -11.99
C ASP A 65 1.54 -3.91 -11.29
N TYR A 66 0.97 -4.71 -10.38
CA TYR A 66 -0.19 -4.30 -9.60
C TYR A 66 -0.22 -4.86 -8.18
N LEU A 67 -0.83 -4.08 -7.28
CA LEU A 67 -1.15 -4.42 -5.90
C LEU A 67 -2.62 -4.80 -5.80
N SER A 68 -2.89 -5.97 -5.21
CA SER A 68 -4.22 -6.53 -5.04
C SER A 68 -4.57 -6.72 -3.57
N PRO A 69 -5.57 -6.00 -3.03
CA PRO A 69 -6.25 -6.41 -1.81
C PRO A 69 -7.12 -7.64 -2.14
N GLN A 70 -7.08 -8.68 -1.32
CA GLN A 70 -7.76 -9.94 -1.59
C GLN A 70 -8.79 -10.28 -0.52
N THR A 71 -9.87 -10.96 -0.92
CA THR A 71 -10.96 -11.36 -0.02
C THR A 71 -10.55 -12.42 1.00
N ASP A 72 -9.42 -13.09 0.75
CA ASP A 72 -8.76 -13.99 1.70
C ASP A 72 -7.93 -13.24 2.76
N ARG A 73 -8.03 -11.90 2.82
CA ARG A 73 -7.38 -11.00 3.80
C ARG A 73 -5.90 -10.75 3.54
N ASN A 74 -5.39 -11.20 2.39
CA ASN A 74 -4.02 -10.94 1.97
C ASN A 74 -3.90 -9.63 1.16
N LEU A 75 -2.71 -9.06 1.19
CA LEU A 75 -2.29 -8.00 0.29
C LEU A 75 -1.13 -8.54 -0.57
N VAL A 76 -1.31 -8.56 -1.89
CA VAL A 76 -0.37 -9.25 -2.80
C VAL A 76 0.06 -8.32 -3.93
N VAL A 77 1.36 -8.30 -4.22
CA VAL A 77 1.90 -7.68 -5.43
C VAL A 77 2.11 -8.76 -6.48
N TYR A 78 1.64 -8.50 -7.69
CA TYR A 78 1.81 -9.38 -8.84
C TYR A 78 2.69 -8.72 -9.89
N ASN A 79 3.41 -9.53 -10.65
CA ASN A 79 4.00 -9.10 -11.91
C ASN A 79 2.97 -9.16 -13.06
N SER A 80 3.33 -8.65 -14.24
CA SER A 80 2.46 -8.62 -15.42
C SER A 80 2.06 -9.99 -15.96
N GLY A 81 2.79 -11.06 -15.59
CA GLY A 81 2.45 -12.45 -15.90
C GLY A 81 1.48 -13.09 -14.91
N GLY A 82 1.00 -12.36 -13.90
CA GLY A 82 0.11 -12.87 -12.85
C GLY A 82 0.84 -13.69 -11.77
N GLY A 83 2.17 -13.68 -11.75
CA GLY A 83 2.98 -14.30 -10.68
C GLY A 83 3.04 -13.39 -9.45
N ALA A 84 2.70 -13.93 -8.28
CA ALA A 84 2.86 -13.22 -7.01
C ALA A 84 4.35 -13.04 -6.69
N ILE A 85 4.77 -11.81 -6.40
CA ILE A 85 6.18 -11.47 -6.12
C ILE A 85 6.40 -10.97 -4.69
N TRP A 86 5.34 -10.54 -4.00
CA TRP A 86 5.33 -10.20 -2.59
C TRP A 86 3.93 -10.38 -2.00
N ALA A 87 3.84 -10.74 -0.72
CA ALA A 87 2.58 -10.81 0.00
C ALA A 87 2.75 -10.38 1.47
N SER A 88 1.70 -9.83 2.08
CA SER A 88 1.66 -9.53 3.52
C SER A 88 1.61 -10.79 4.39
N ASN A 89 1.20 -11.93 3.83
CA ASN A 89 1.03 -13.22 4.51
C ASN A 89 0.03 -13.17 5.67
N THR A 90 -1.10 -12.49 5.45
CA THR A 90 -2.12 -12.20 6.48
C THR A 90 -3.41 -13.02 6.32
N GLN A 91 -3.39 -14.10 5.52
CA GLN A 91 -4.59 -14.86 5.13
C GLN A 91 -5.44 -15.36 6.32
N ASN A 92 -4.79 -15.59 7.46
CA ASN A 92 -5.41 -16.11 8.68
C ASN A 92 -5.44 -15.08 9.83
N SER A 93 -5.25 -13.80 9.53
CA SER A 93 -5.16 -12.72 10.52
C SER A 93 -6.32 -11.73 10.37
N GLY A 94 -6.69 -11.08 11.48
CA GLY A 94 -7.83 -10.15 11.53
C GLY A 94 -9.19 -10.82 11.36
N ALA A 95 -10.26 -10.03 11.39
CA ALA A 95 -11.63 -10.52 11.23
C ALA A 95 -12.53 -9.53 10.45
N GLY A 96 -13.66 -10.05 9.96
CA GLY A 96 -14.67 -9.22 9.27
C GLY A 96 -14.30 -8.85 7.84
N SER A 97 -14.97 -7.83 7.31
CA SER A 97 -14.77 -7.25 5.98
C SER A 97 -15.41 -5.85 5.93
N PRO A 98 -14.89 -4.89 5.14
CA PRO A 98 -13.68 -4.98 4.32
C PRO A 98 -12.39 -4.87 5.14
N PHE A 99 -11.29 -5.31 4.55
CA PHE A 99 -9.94 -4.93 4.99
C PHE A 99 -9.48 -3.75 4.14
N CYS A 100 -8.73 -2.81 4.72
CA CYS A 100 -8.31 -1.59 4.05
C CYS A 100 -6.84 -1.27 4.30
N LEU A 101 -6.11 -0.99 3.22
CA LEU A 101 -4.75 -0.49 3.24
C LEU A 101 -4.82 1.03 3.30
N THR A 102 -4.32 1.63 4.36
CA THR A 102 -4.46 3.07 4.62
C THR A 102 -3.09 3.70 4.79
N MET A 103 -2.85 4.78 4.04
CA MET A 103 -1.66 5.61 4.22
C MET A 103 -1.94 6.66 5.30
N GLU A 104 -1.29 6.54 6.45
CA GLU A 104 -1.52 7.42 7.59
C GLU A 104 -0.69 8.70 7.54
N ASN A 105 -1.15 9.73 8.26
CA ASN A 105 -0.49 11.04 8.36
C ASN A 105 0.89 11.00 9.05
N ASN A 106 1.19 9.94 9.78
CA ASN A 106 2.47 9.72 10.44
C ASN A 106 3.49 9.01 9.53
N GLY A 107 3.14 8.68 8.28
CA GLY A 107 4.02 7.95 7.37
C GLY A 107 3.97 6.44 7.49
N ASN A 108 3.10 5.88 8.33
CA ASN A 108 2.88 4.44 8.42
C ASN A 108 1.82 4.00 7.39
N LEU A 109 2.08 2.87 6.74
CA LEU A 109 1.12 2.23 5.87
C LEU A 109 0.57 1.01 6.59
N VAL A 110 -0.74 0.96 6.77
CA VAL A 110 -1.38 -0.03 7.64
C VAL A 110 -2.47 -0.79 6.91
N TRP A 111 -2.44 -2.11 7.01
CA TRP A 111 -3.53 -3.01 6.60
C TRP A 111 -4.43 -3.24 7.81
N TYR A 112 -5.61 -2.64 7.80
CA TYR A 112 -6.62 -2.74 8.85
C TYR A 112 -7.68 -3.78 8.49
N ASP A 113 -8.18 -4.47 9.51
CA ASP A 113 -9.47 -5.16 9.40
C ASP A 113 -10.66 -4.20 9.57
N ASN A 114 -11.89 -4.73 9.52
CA ASN A 114 -13.09 -3.89 9.56
C ASN A 114 -13.37 -3.23 10.92
N SER A 115 -12.64 -3.64 11.95
CA SER A 115 -12.73 -3.11 13.31
C SER A 115 -11.57 -2.15 13.60
N PHE A 116 -10.82 -1.73 12.57
CA PHE A 116 -9.63 -0.88 12.68
C PHE A 116 -8.49 -1.52 13.48
N THR A 117 -8.43 -2.86 13.54
CA THR A 117 -7.30 -3.57 14.13
C THR A 117 -6.17 -3.68 13.12
N THR A 118 -4.94 -3.33 13.52
CA THR A 118 -3.76 -3.50 12.67
C THR A 118 -3.48 -4.98 12.42
N VAL A 119 -3.54 -5.38 11.16
CA VAL A 119 -3.26 -6.75 10.71
C VAL A 119 -1.84 -6.86 10.17
N TRP A 120 -1.38 -5.82 9.47
CA TRP A 120 0.01 -5.67 9.00
C TRP A 120 0.36 -4.18 8.88
N GLN A 121 1.64 -3.84 9.00
CA GLN A 121 2.12 -2.47 8.81
C GLN A 121 3.58 -2.43 8.36
N THR A 122 3.97 -1.32 7.71
CA THR A 122 5.35 -1.08 7.27
C THR A 122 6.31 -0.68 8.39
N ASN A 123 5.79 -0.23 9.55
CA ASN A 123 6.58 0.34 10.65
C ASN A 123 7.44 1.55 10.22
N THR A 124 6.88 2.39 9.35
CA THR A 124 7.57 3.57 8.80
C THR A 124 7.16 4.87 9.46
N VAL A 125 6.64 4.81 10.69
CA VAL A 125 6.26 6.00 11.47
C VAL A 125 7.41 7.00 11.50
N GLN A 126 7.17 8.19 10.98
CA GLN A 126 8.09 9.32 11.03
C GLN A 126 7.73 10.18 12.24
N GLY A 127 8.71 10.43 13.11
CA GLY A 127 8.59 11.48 14.11
C GLY A 127 8.72 12.83 13.41
N ARG A 128 7.78 13.74 13.67
CA ARG A 128 8.03 15.17 13.48
C ARG A 128 8.06 15.82 14.85
#